data_AF-A0A6C7TFS3-F1
#
_entry.id   AF-A0A6C7TFS3-F1
#
_cell.length_a   1.000
_cell.length_b   1.000
_cell.length_c   1.000
_cell.angle_alpha   90.00
_cell.angle_beta   90.00
_cell.angle_gamma   90.00
#
_symmetry.space_group_name_H-M   'P 1'
#
loop_
_entity.id
_entity.type
_entity.pdbx_description
1 polymer ?
#
loop_
_entity_poly.entity_id
_entity_poly.type
_entity_poly.pdbx_seq_one_letter_code
_entity_poly.pdbx_strand_id
1 'polypeptide(L)'
;MSNTNVDYNKRLEVFKEIYPQILEMSLAEKSPFGEFKKLLEQFGNDNIIRNDTQFQSLAQALVSVGQTIVAQSQNTALQMILGGDENIVNQANINLTNAQIETEKANANLVKRQTAQIDDELELKEQSVNIDKSLSIEKEKLLQAQTETEKAKPALIARQTSQIDDNLRIEAAKVTQSVQFGYCTGGLDIPQEIMKLVKEKIKNIEKSS
;
A
#
# COMPACT_ATOMS: atom_id res chain seq x y z
N MET A 1 23.99 -24.23 -4.71
CA MET A 1 24.53 -25.32 -5.54
C MET A 1 23.42 -26.33 -5.75
N SER A 2 22.65 -26.19 -6.84
CA SER A 2 21.55 -27.12 -7.11
C SER A 2 22.13 -28.41 -7.67
N ASN A 3 21.91 -29.50 -6.95
CA ASN A 3 22.30 -30.83 -7.38
C ASN A 3 21.39 -31.20 -8.54
N THR A 4 21.82 -30.94 -9.77
CA THR A 4 21.24 -31.55 -10.98
C THR A 4 21.51 -33.04 -10.84
N ASN A 5 20.61 -33.74 -10.14
CA ASN A 5 20.56 -35.18 -10.13
C ASN A 5 20.20 -35.57 -11.57
N VAL A 6 21.24 -35.74 -12.38
CA VAL A 6 21.12 -36.20 -13.75
C VAL A 6 20.44 -37.55 -13.67
N ASP A 7 19.17 -37.60 -14.03
CA ASP A 7 18.42 -38.84 -14.04
C ASP A 7 18.87 -39.66 -15.26
N TYR A 8 19.95 -40.40 -15.05
CA TYR A 8 20.52 -41.29 -16.05
C TYR A 8 19.52 -42.34 -16.53
N ASN A 9 18.57 -42.76 -15.69
CA ASN A 9 17.53 -43.70 -16.09
C ASN A 9 16.56 -43.03 -17.07
N LYS A 10 16.12 -41.81 -16.80
CA LYS A 10 15.28 -41.05 -17.73
C LYS A 10 15.98 -40.77 -19.05
N ARG A 11 17.27 -40.37 -19.03
CA ARG A 11 18.06 -40.17 -20.25
C ARG A 11 18.25 -41.46 -21.03
N LEU A 12 18.41 -42.59 -20.35
CA LEU A 12 18.52 -43.90 -20.98
C LEU A 12 17.21 -44.30 -21.67
N GLU A 13 16.05 -44.06 -21.04
CA GLU A 13 14.75 -44.34 -21.66
C GLU A 13 14.52 -43.46 -22.91
N VAL A 14 14.79 -42.15 -22.82
CA VAL A 14 14.70 -41.25 -23.97
C VAL A 14 15.68 -41.65 -25.08
N PHE A 15 16.89 -42.09 -24.72
CA PHE A 15 17.86 -42.61 -25.70
C PHE A 15 17.35 -43.87 -26.39
N LYS A 16 16.77 -44.83 -25.64
CA LYS A 16 16.18 -46.05 -26.21
C LYS A 16 15.04 -45.76 -27.18
N GLU A 17 14.34 -44.64 -27.03
CA GLU A 17 13.28 -44.22 -27.95
C GLU A 17 13.82 -43.48 -29.19
N ILE A 18 14.75 -42.54 -29.00
CA ILE A 18 15.25 -41.67 -30.07
C ILE A 18 16.26 -42.40 -30.97
N TYR A 19 17.15 -43.20 -30.40
CA TYR A 19 18.21 -43.88 -31.15
C TYR A 19 17.68 -44.77 -32.28
N PRO A 20 16.69 -45.66 -32.05
CA PRO A 20 16.12 -46.48 -33.13
C PRO A 20 15.51 -45.64 -34.25
N GLN A 21 14.84 -44.52 -33.94
CA GLN A 21 14.25 -43.65 -34.95
C GLN A 21 15.31 -43.00 -35.84
N ILE A 22 16.41 -42.51 -35.25
CA ILE A 22 17.54 -41.94 -35.99
C ILE A 22 18.21 -43.02 -36.85
N LEU A 23 18.37 -44.23 -36.29
CA LEU A 23 18.95 -45.36 -37.02
C LEU A 23 18.08 -45.76 -38.22
N GLU A 24 16.76 -45.85 -38.05
CA GLU A 24 15.82 -46.13 -39.15
C GLU A 24 15.88 -45.05 -40.23
N MET A 25 15.92 -43.78 -39.85
CA MET A 25 16.11 -42.67 -40.80
C MET A 25 17.45 -42.77 -41.54
N SER A 26 18.52 -43.18 -40.85
CA SER A 26 19.85 -43.35 -41.42
C SER A 26 19.96 -44.57 -42.33
N LEU A 27 19.11 -45.58 -42.15
CA LEU A 27 19.04 -46.79 -42.97
C LEU A 27 17.96 -46.72 -44.06
N ALA A 28 17.16 -45.65 -44.10
CA ALA A 28 16.06 -45.49 -45.03
C ALA A 28 16.52 -45.55 -46.49
N GLU A 29 15.61 -45.92 -47.39
CA GLU A 29 15.92 -46.16 -48.81
C GLU A 29 16.47 -44.90 -49.55
N LYS A 30 16.12 -43.71 -49.06
CA LYS A 30 16.61 -42.41 -49.56
C LYS A 30 17.80 -41.86 -48.77
N SER A 31 18.31 -42.61 -47.79
CA SER A 31 19.49 -42.19 -47.04
C SER A 31 20.76 -42.50 -47.86
N PRO A 32 21.91 -41.90 -47.52
CA PRO A 32 23.20 -42.25 -48.13
C PRO A 32 23.51 -43.75 -48.06
N PHE A 33 23.03 -44.45 -47.02
CA PHE A 33 23.14 -45.90 -46.90
C PHE A 33 22.20 -46.64 -47.85
N GLY A 34 20.94 -46.22 -47.94
CA GLY A 34 19.97 -46.79 -48.86
C GLY A 34 20.41 -46.66 -50.32
N GLU A 35 20.96 -45.50 -50.69
CA GLU A 35 21.55 -45.26 -52.01
C GLU A 35 22.80 -46.11 -52.25
N PHE A 36 23.70 -46.21 -51.26
CA PHE A 36 24.87 -47.07 -51.34
C PHE A 36 24.48 -48.54 -51.51
N LYS A 37 23.47 -49.01 -50.77
CA LYS A 37 22.94 -50.37 -50.90
C LYS A 37 22.34 -50.62 -52.29
N LYS A 38 21.57 -49.68 -52.83
CA LYS A 38 21.04 -49.77 -54.21
C LYS A 38 22.15 -49.84 -55.26
N LEU A 39 23.19 -49.03 -55.10
CA LEU A 39 24.39 -49.09 -55.94
C LEU A 39 25.03 -50.48 -55.89
N LEU A 40 25.19 -51.07 -54.69
CA LEU A 40 25.70 -52.43 -54.53
C LEU A 40 24.83 -53.49 -55.23
N GLU A 41 23.50 -53.39 -55.09
CA GLU A 41 22.55 -54.30 -55.74
C GLU A 41 22.61 -54.19 -57.27
N GLN A 42 22.78 -52.98 -57.82
CA GLN A 42 22.99 -52.75 -59.25
C GLN A 42 24.32 -53.34 -59.73
N PHE A 43 25.42 -53.15 -58.99
CA PHE A 43 26.72 -53.73 -59.32
C PHE A 43 26.72 -55.27 -59.29
N GLY A 44 25.92 -55.88 -58.41
CA GLY A 44 25.74 -57.33 -58.34
C GLY A 44 24.94 -57.89 -59.52
N ASN A 45 23.86 -57.20 -59.93
CA ASN A 45 22.99 -57.65 -61.02
C ASN A 45 23.62 -57.50 -62.41
N ASP A 46 24.49 -56.52 -62.62
CA ASP A 46 25.16 -56.27 -63.91
C ASP A 46 26.42 -57.14 -64.16
N ASN A 47 26.71 -58.14 -63.31
CA ASN A 47 27.90 -59.02 -63.40
C ASN A 47 29.26 -58.27 -63.47
N ILE A 48 29.37 -57.09 -62.84
CA ILE A 48 30.59 -56.26 -62.87
C ILE A 48 31.61 -56.70 -61.81
N ILE A 49 31.19 -57.41 -60.75
CA ILE A 49 32.09 -58.00 -59.76
C ILE A 49 32.76 -59.23 -60.38
N ARG A 50 34.00 -59.07 -60.85
CA ARG A 50 34.72 -60.08 -61.63
C ARG A 50 35.63 -61.00 -60.78
N ASN A 51 35.84 -60.69 -59.50
CA ASN A 51 36.73 -61.44 -58.61
C ASN A 51 36.35 -61.26 -57.11
N ASP A 52 36.54 -62.30 -56.30
CA ASP A 52 36.30 -62.36 -54.85
C ASP A 52 36.96 -61.21 -54.07
N THR A 53 38.12 -60.71 -54.50
CA THR A 53 38.79 -59.57 -53.85
C THR A 53 37.97 -58.27 -53.93
N GLN A 54 37.27 -58.04 -55.04
CA GLN A 54 36.38 -56.87 -55.19
C GLN A 54 35.12 -57.06 -54.34
N PHE A 55 34.56 -58.26 -54.30
CA PHE A 55 33.44 -58.55 -53.41
C PHE A 55 33.81 -58.31 -51.94
N GLN A 56 34.98 -58.78 -51.50
CA GLN A 56 35.48 -58.57 -50.14
C GLN A 56 35.68 -57.10 -49.81
N SER A 57 36.23 -56.28 -50.73
CA SER A 57 36.41 -54.85 -50.49
C SER A 57 35.09 -54.09 -50.41
N LEU A 58 34.10 -54.42 -51.26
CA LEU A 58 32.75 -53.83 -51.17
C LEU A 58 32.01 -54.27 -49.90
N ALA A 59 32.13 -55.54 -49.49
CA ALA A 59 31.56 -56.03 -48.24
C ALA A 59 32.18 -55.32 -47.02
N GLN A 60 33.50 -55.10 -47.04
CA GLN A 60 34.20 -54.39 -45.97
C GLN A 60 33.84 -52.89 -45.95
N ALA A 61 33.62 -52.27 -47.10
CA ALA A 61 33.10 -50.92 -47.20
C ALA A 61 31.68 -50.81 -46.63
N LEU A 62 30.79 -51.77 -46.94
CA LEU A 62 29.42 -51.79 -46.39
C LEU A 62 29.42 -51.96 -44.87
N VAL A 63 30.25 -52.86 -44.34
CA VAL A 63 30.41 -53.04 -42.88
C VAL A 63 30.94 -51.76 -42.23
N SER A 64 31.93 -51.11 -42.84
CA SER A 64 32.50 -49.84 -42.35
C SER A 64 31.46 -48.71 -42.33
N VAL A 65 30.67 -48.57 -43.40
CA VAL A 65 29.58 -47.59 -43.47
C VAL A 65 28.50 -47.91 -42.43
N GLY A 66 28.13 -49.18 -42.26
CA GLY A 66 27.18 -49.61 -41.23
C GLY A 66 27.64 -49.28 -39.81
N GLN A 67 28.92 -49.54 -39.49
CA GLN A 67 29.52 -49.16 -38.21
C GLN A 67 29.54 -47.64 -38.01
N THR A 68 29.83 -46.88 -39.07
CA THR A 68 29.83 -45.41 -39.05
C THR A 68 28.44 -44.85 -38.78
N ILE A 69 27.41 -45.41 -39.42
CA ILE A 69 26.01 -45.00 -39.22
C ILE A 69 25.55 -45.27 -37.79
N VAL A 70 25.89 -46.44 -37.24
CA VAL A 70 25.57 -46.75 -35.84
C VAL A 70 26.23 -45.74 -34.90
N ALA A 71 27.53 -45.47 -35.08
CA ALA A 71 28.24 -44.51 -34.24
C ALA A 71 27.69 -43.09 -34.36
N GLN A 72 27.38 -42.62 -35.58
CA GLN A 72 26.80 -41.30 -35.81
C GLN A 72 25.39 -41.20 -35.22
N SER A 73 24.55 -42.21 -35.40
CA SER A 73 23.18 -42.23 -34.86
C SER A 73 23.16 -42.18 -33.34
N GLN A 74 24.08 -42.91 -32.68
CA GLN A 74 24.26 -42.83 -31.22
C GLN A 74 24.69 -41.42 -30.79
N ASN A 75 25.66 -40.83 -31.48
CA ASN A 75 26.15 -39.49 -31.15
C ASN A 75 25.06 -38.42 -31.34
N THR A 76 24.29 -38.47 -32.42
CA THR A 76 23.18 -37.55 -32.68
C THR A 76 22.08 -37.69 -31.63
N ALA A 77 21.70 -38.92 -31.25
CA ALA A 77 20.72 -39.15 -30.19
C ALA A 77 21.16 -38.53 -28.85
N LEU A 78 22.43 -38.70 -28.48
CA LEU A 78 22.98 -38.09 -27.27
C LEU A 78 22.99 -36.56 -27.34
N GLN A 79 23.35 -35.97 -28.47
CA GLN A 79 23.33 -34.51 -28.64
C GLN A 79 21.92 -33.93 -28.55
N MET A 80 20.91 -34.61 -29.10
CA MET A 80 19.51 -34.18 -28.98
C MET A 80 19.03 -34.16 -27.53
N ILE A 81 19.42 -35.17 -26.73
CA ILE A 81 19.10 -35.21 -25.29
C ILE A 81 19.76 -34.04 -24.55
N LEU A 82 21.05 -33.80 -24.81
CA LEU A 82 21.80 -32.72 -24.17
C LEU A 82 21.25 -31.34 -24.55
N GLY A 83 20.97 -31.10 -25.83
CA GLY A 83 20.34 -29.86 -26.29
C GLY A 83 18.92 -29.66 -25.73
N GLY A 84 18.18 -30.75 -25.54
CA GLY A 84 16.88 -30.74 -24.85
C GLY A 84 17.00 -30.24 -23.41
N ASP A 85 17.97 -30.74 -22.65
CA ASP A 85 18.22 -30.32 -21.27
C ASP A 85 18.63 -28.84 -21.19
N GLU A 86 19.49 -28.38 -22.09
CA GLU A 86 19.87 -26.96 -22.18
C GLU A 86 18.65 -26.06 -22.44
N ASN A 87 17.76 -26.46 -23.35
CA ASN A 87 16.53 -25.72 -23.63
C ASN A 87 15.60 -25.65 -22.41
N ILE A 88 15.46 -26.74 -21.65
CA ILE A 88 14.65 -26.77 -20.42
C ILE A 88 15.24 -25.80 -19.38
N VAL A 89 16.56 -25.83 -19.17
CA VAL A 89 17.24 -24.92 -18.24
C VAL A 89 17.08 -23.47 -18.69
N ASN A 90 17.24 -23.19 -19.99
CA ASN A 90 17.05 -21.85 -20.54
C ASN A 90 15.62 -21.35 -20.34
N GLN A 91 14.61 -22.20 -20.57
CA GLN A 91 13.22 -21.85 -20.33
C GLN A 91 12.93 -21.60 -18.84
N ALA A 92 13.48 -22.41 -17.94
CA ALA A 92 13.36 -22.21 -16.50
C ALA A 92 14.00 -20.88 -16.06
N ASN A 93 15.16 -20.53 -16.62
CA ASN A 93 15.82 -19.26 -16.37
C ASN A 93 14.99 -18.07 -16.87
N ILE A 94 14.42 -18.15 -18.08
CA ILE A 94 13.52 -17.11 -18.62
C ILE A 94 12.31 -16.92 -17.71
N ASN A 95 11.68 -18.02 -17.26
CA ASN A 95 10.53 -17.97 -16.37
C ASN A 95 10.89 -17.33 -15.01
N LEU A 96 12.05 -17.68 -14.45
CA LEU A 96 12.55 -17.07 -13.22
C LEU A 96 12.80 -15.58 -13.38
N THR A 97 13.45 -15.16 -14.47
CA THR A 97 13.69 -13.74 -14.78
C THR A 97 12.37 -12.98 -14.95
N ASN A 98 11.38 -13.55 -15.63
CA ASN A 98 10.06 -12.93 -15.77
C ASN A 98 9.37 -12.74 -14.41
N ALA A 99 9.40 -13.76 -13.55
CA ALA A 99 8.85 -13.67 -12.21
C ALA A 99 9.57 -12.59 -11.38
N GLN A 100 10.91 -12.49 -11.49
CA GLN A 100 11.68 -11.42 -10.84
C GLN A 100 11.24 -10.03 -11.33
N ILE A 101 11.10 -9.84 -12.65
CA ILE A 101 10.62 -8.57 -13.23
C ILE A 101 9.23 -8.20 -12.71
N GLU A 102 8.31 -9.16 -12.58
CA GLU A 102 6.98 -8.92 -12.02
C GLU A 102 7.04 -8.51 -10.55
N THR A 103 7.88 -9.17 -9.75
CA THR A 103 8.09 -8.78 -8.35
C THR A 103 8.72 -7.39 -8.21
N GLU A 104 9.66 -7.03 -9.07
CA GLU A 104 10.26 -5.69 -9.11
C GLU A 104 9.25 -4.61 -9.50
N LYS A 105 8.39 -4.88 -10.48
CA LYS A 105 7.29 -3.97 -10.84
C LYS A 105 6.31 -3.77 -9.68
N ALA A 106 5.94 -4.85 -9.00
CA ALA A 106 5.08 -4.77 -7.82
C ALA A 106 5.72 -3.94 -6.71
N ASN A 107 7.02 -4.15 -6.44
CA ASN A 107 7.78 -3.36 -5.47
C ASN A 107 7.86 -1.87 -5.86
N ALA A 108 8.13 -1.56 -7.12
CA ALA A 108 8.16 -0.18 -7.61
C ALA A 108 6.80 0.53 -7.41
N ASN A 109 5.69 -0.18 -7.62
CA ASN A 109 4.36 0.36 -7.37
C ASN A 109 4.07 0.57 -5.88
N LEU A 110 4.52 -0.34 -5.01
CA LEU A 110 4.42 -0.17 -3.56
C LEU A 110 5.20 1.05 -3.09
N VAL A 111 6.44 1.22 -3.55
CA VAL A 111 7.26 2.41 -3.22
C VAL A 111 6.57 3.69 -3.66
N LYS A 112 6.04 3.75 -4.90
CA LYS A 112 5.28 4.92 -5.38
C LYS A 112 4.08 5.27 -4.48
N ARG A 113 3.32 4.25 -4.05
CA ARG A 113 2.17 4.46 -3.14
C ARG A 113 2.62 4.94 -1.76
N GLN A 114 3.71 4.38 -1.23
CA GLN A 114 4.27 4.82 0.05
C GLN A 114 4.76 6.26 -0.02
N THR A 115 5.41 6.67 -1.11
CA THR A 115 5.82 8.07 -1.30
C THR A 115 4.61 9.00 -1.31
N ALA A 116 3.56 8.66 -2.07
CA ALA A 116 2.33 9.47 -2.09
C ALA A 116 1.67 9.58 -0.70
N GLN A 117 1.63 8.48 0.07
CA GLN A 117 1.11 8.52 1.45
C GLN A 117 1.96 9.43 2.36
N ILE A 118 3.28 9.41 2.22
CA ILE A 118 4.16 10.30 2.98
C ILE A 118 3.91 11.77 2.63
N ASP A 119 3.74 12.07 1.33
CA ASP A 119 3.43 13.43 0.87
C ASP A 119 2.08 13.91 1.44
N ASP A 120 1.04 13.08 1.40
CA ASP A 120 -0.27 13.36 2.00
C ASP A 120 -0.18 13.57 3.53
N GLU A 121 0.59 12.73 4.23
CA GLU A 121 0.82 12.86 5.68
C GLU A 121 1.56 14.15 6.04
N LEU A 122 2.53 14.57 5.22
CA LEU A 122 3.24 15.83 5.41
C LEU A 122 2.31 17.03 5.22
N GLU A 123 1.45 16.99 4.20
CA GLU A 123 0.46 18.05 3.96
C GLU A 123 -0.53 18.16 5.15
N LEU A 124 -1.07 17.03 5.61
CA LEU A 124 -1.97 17.00 6.77
C LEU A 124 -1.29 17.55 8.04
N LYS A 125 -0.02 17.21 8.25
CA LYS A 125 0.76 17.70 9.40
C LYS A 125 1.04 19.19 9.30
N GLU A 126 1.29 19.72 8.11
CA GLU A 126 1.44 21.16 7.90
C GLU A 126 0.13 21.89 8.17
N GLN A 127 -0.99 21.37 7.69
CA GLN A 127 -2.33 21.90 7.98
C GLN A 127 -2.64 21.88 9.48
N SER A 128 -2.33 20.78 10.19
CA SER A 128 -2.57 20.68 11.63
C SER A 128 -1.76 21.72 12.42
N VAL A 129 -0.48 21.91 12.07
CA VAL A 129 0.38 22.93 12.70
C VAL A 129 -0.17 24.33 12.46
N ASN A 130 -0.69 24.62 11.26
CA ASN A 130 -1.30 25.91 10.95
C ASN A 130 -2.57 26.15 11.76
N ILE A 131 -3.44 25.14 11.88
CA ILE A 131 -4.65 25.20 12.72
C ILE A 131 -4.27 25.46 14.18
N ASP A 132 -3.29 24.74 14.74
CA ASP A 132 -2.86 24.89 16.13
C ASP A 132 -2.30 26.29 16.41
N LYS A 133 -1.52 26.86 15.48
CA LYS A 133 -1.03 28.24 15.56
C LYS A 133 -2.19 29.23 15.58
N SER A 134 -3.12 29.12 14.63
CA SER A 134 -4.29 30.01 14.55
C SER A 134 -5.15 29.93 15.80
N LEU A 135 -5.42 28.72 16.30
CA LEU A 135 -6.20 28.50 17.52
C LEU A 135 -5.50 29.10 18.74
N SER A 136 -4.17 29.01 18.84
CA SER A 136 -3.41 29.59 19.94
C SER A 136 -3.49 31.12 19.94
N ILE A 137 -3.37 31.75 18.77
CA ILE A 137 -3.54 33.20 18.62
C ILE A 137 -4.95 33.64 19.03
N GLU A 138 -5.98 32.89 18.60
CA GLU A 138 -7.37 33.25 18.91
C GLU A 138 -7.69 33.07 20.40
N LYS A 139 -7.15 32.03 21.04
CA LYS A 139 -7.24 31.83 22.50
C LYS A 139 -6.58 32.98 23.25
N GLU A 140 -5.43 33.47 22.79
CA GLU A 140 -4.76 34.60 23.41
C GLU A 140 -5.60 35.88 23.32
N LYS A 141 -6.18 36.18 22.15
CA LYS A 141 -7.10 37.32 21.99
C LYS A 141 -8.33 37.21 22.89
N LEU A 142 -8.94 36.03 22.96
CA LEU A 142 -10.10 35.79 23.84
C LEU A 142 -9.72 36.02 25.30
N LEU A 143 -8.56 35.53 25.73
CA LEU A 143 -8.06 35.73 27.09
C LEU A 143 -7.83 37.22 27.39
N GLN A 144 -7.26 37.97 26.44
CA GLN A 144 -7.08 39.42 26.57
C GLN A 144 -8.43 40.13 26.71
N ALA A 145 -9.41 39.84 25.85
CA ALA A 145 -10.74 40.44 25.90
C ALA A 145 -11.50 40.08 27.20
N GLN A 146 -11.39 38.83 27.66
CA GLN A 146 -11.93 38.41 28.96
C GLN A 146 -11.26 39.19 30.11
N THR A 147 -9.93 39.34 30.08
CA THR A 147 -9.18 40.10 31.09
C THR A 147 -9.62 41.56 31.15
N GLU A 148 -9.82 42.21 29.99
CA GLU A 148 -10.34 43.58 29.92
C GLU A 148 -11.77 43.67 30.48
N THR A 149 -12.61 42.70 30.18
CA THR A 149 -13.98 42.62 30.71
C THR A 149 -13.98 42.46 32.23
N GLU A 150 -13.16 41.56 32.77
CA GLU A 150 -13.02 41.37 34.23
C GLU A 150 -12.49 42.64 34.91
N LYS A 151 -11.57 43.38 34.28
CA LYS A 151 -11.11 44.68 34.80
C LYS A 151 -12.21 45.74 34.84
N ALA A 152 -13.14 45.72 33.88
CA ALA A 152 -14.24 46.69 33.81
C ALA A 152 -15.40 46.40 34.78
N LYS A 153 -15.60 45.13 35.19
CA LYS A 153 -16.71 44.71 36.06
C LYS A 153 -16.79 45.48 37.39
N PRO A 154 -15.72 45.66 38.18
CA PRO A 154 -15.82 46.32 39.49
C PRO A 154 -16.36 47.75 39.41
N ALA A 155 -15.97 48.51 38.38
CA ALA A 155 -16.47 49.88 38.18
C ALA A 155 -17.97 49.89 37.86
N LEU A 156 -18.42 48.91 37.07
CA LEU A 156 -19.82 48.76 36.71
C LEU A 156 -20.68 48.35 37.91
N ILE A 157 -20.17 47.44 38.75
CA ILE A 157 -20.77 47.06 40.04
C ILE A 157 -20.87 48.28 40.95
N ALA A 158 -19.77 49.03 41.15
CA ALA A 158 -19.77 50.20 42.02
C ALA A 158 -20.80 51.26 41.58
N ARG A 159 -20.91 51.49 40.26
CA ARG A 159 -21.93 52.39 39.71
C ARG A 159 -23.35 51.88 39.98
N GLN A 160 -23.60 50.58 39.81
CA GLN A 160 -24.91 49.99 40.09
C GLN A 160 -25.26 50.08 41.58
N THR A 161 -24.31 49.80 42.48
CA THR A 161 -24.50 49.93 43.93
C THR A 161 -24.87 51.37 44.30
N SER A 162 -24.15 52.37 43.79
CA SER A 162 -24.48 53.79 44.05
C SER A 162 -25.87 54.17 43.56
N GLN A 163 -26.30 53.68 42.40
CA GLN A 163 -27.65 53.94 41.88
C GLN A 163 -28.73 53.32 42.75
N ILE A 164 -28.49 52.10 43.26
CA ILE A 164 -29.41 51.42 44.18
C ILE A 164 -29.53 52.23 45.47
N ASP A 165 -28.40 52.66 46.06
CA ASP A 165 -28.38 53.47 47.27
C ASP A 165 -29.12 54.81 47.11
N ASP A 166 -28.89 55.50 45.98
CA ASP A 166 -29.59 56.75 45.67
C ASP A 166 -31.10 56.55 45.51
N ASN A 167 -31.52 55.48 44.83
CA ASN A 167 -32.93 55.13 44.71
C ASN A 167 -33.55 54.84 46.08
N LEU A 168 -32.83 54.13 46.96
CA LEU A 168 -33.27 53.82 48.32
C LEU A 168 -33.46 55.10 49.14
N ARG A 169 -32.51 56.06 49.02
CA ARG A 169 -32.61 57.38 49.68
C ARG A 169 -33.79 58.20 49.17
N ILE A 170 -34.01 58.24 47.85
CA ILE A 170 -35.15 58.93 47.25
C ILE A 170 -36.46 58.32 47.76
N GLU A 171 -36.55 57.00 47.85
CA GLU A 171 -37.73 56.32 48.38
C GLU A 171 -37.95 56.64 49.87
N ALA A 172 -36.89 56.59 50.68
CA ALA A 172 -36.95 56.98 52.09
C ALA A 172 -37.40 58.44 52.27
N ALA A 173 -36.90 59.37 51.44
CA ALA A 173 -37.30 60.78 51.45
C ALA A 173 -38.77 60.97 51.05
N LYS A 174 -39.27 60.25 50.02
CA LYS A 174 -40.69 60.27 49.62
C LYS A 174 -41.60 59.78 50.75
N VAL A 175 -41.23 58.70 51.44
CA VAL A 175 -41.98 58.18 52.60
C VAL A 175 -41.99 59.23 53.72
N THR A 176 -40.83 59.79 54.05
CA THR A 176 -40.70 60.82 55.11
C THR A 176 -41.51 62.08 54.79
N GLN A 177 -41.45 62.56 53.55
CA GLN A 177 -42.23 63.71 53.11
C GLN A 177 -43.73 63.43 53.21
N SER A 178 -44.19 62.23 52.83
CA SER A 178 -45.58 61.83 52.97
C SER A 178 -46.04 61.82 54.44
N VAL A 179 -45.19 61.35 55.36
CA VAL A 179 -45.43 61.41 56.81
C VAL A 179 -45.49 62.87 57.29
N GLN A 180 -44.55 63.72 56.86
CA GLN A 180 -44.50 65.14 57.23
C GLN A 180 -45.71 65.92 56.69
N PHE A 181 -46.18 65.64 55.46
CA PHE A 181 -47.43 66.19 54.96
C PHE A 181 -48.63 65.75 55.79
N GLY A 182 -48.68 64.49 56.23
CA GLY A 182 -49.72 64.02 57.15
C GLY A 182 -49.75 64.80 58.47
N TYR A 183 -48.57 65.15 59.01
CA TYR A 183 -48.46 65.96 60.22
C TYR A 183 -48.76 67.46 59.99
N CYS A 184 -48.27 68.06 58.90
CA CYS A 184 -48.38 69.50 58.64
C CYS A 184 -49.71 69.93 58.02
N THR A 185 -50.47 69.02 57.39
CA THR A 185 -51.82 69.32 56.88
C THR A 185 -52.89 69.39 57.98
N GLY A 186 -52.49 69.23 59.25
CA GLY A 186 -53.27 69.67 60.41
C GLY A 186 -54.67 69.05 60.50
N GLY A 187 -54.78 67.88 61.13
CA GLY A 187 -56.07 67.42 61.67
C GLY A 187 -56.42 65.95 61.56
N LEU A 188 -55.51 65.04 61.20
CA LEU A 188 -55.79 63.61 61.23
C LEU A 188 -54.70 62.87 62.02
N ASP A 189 -55.08 62.35 63.19
CA ASP A 189 -54.29 61.37 63.93
C ASP A 189 -53.91 60.23 62.97
N ILE A 190 -52.60 60.04 62.76
CA ILE A 190 -52.10 58.92 61.95
C ILE A 190 -52.51 57.64 62.68
N PRO A 191 -53.35 56.76 62.07
CA PRO A 191 -53.77 55.53 62.70
C PRO A 191 -52.54 54.72 63.15
N GLN A 192 -52.56 54.22 64.39
CA GLN A 192 -51.41 53.58 65.03
C GLN A 192 -50.79 52.46 64.19
N GLU A 193 -51.60 51.78 63.37
CA GLU A 193 -51.16 50.73 62.45
C GLU A 193 -50.23 51.26 61.35
N ILE A 194 -50.55 52.41 60.74
CA ILE A 194 -49.73 53.04 59.70
C ILE A 194 -48.41 53.52 60.31
N MET A 195 -48.45 54.10 61.51
CA MET A 195 -47.24 54.51 62.25
C MET A 195 -46.32 53.32 62.52
N LYS A 196 -46.90 52.17 62.89
CA LYS A 196 -46.15 50.93 63.15
C LYS A 196 -45.49 50.42 61.87
N LEU A 197 -46.22 50.43 60.77
CA LEU A 197 -45.77 49.96 59.46
C LEU A 197 -44.67 50.86 58.88
N VAL A 198 -44.78 52.18 59.07
CA VAL A 198 -43.73 53.15 58.70
C VAL A 198 -42.47 52.96 59.54
N LYS A 199 -42.59 52.82 60.86
CA LYS A 199 -41.43 52.55 61.75
C LYS A 199 -40.74 51.24 61.41
N GLU A 200 -41.50 50.21 61.07
CA GLU A 200 -40.97 48.90 60.68
C GLU A 200 -40.23 48.97 59.33
N LYS A 201 -40.78 49.70 58.35
CA LYS A 201 -40.09 49.95 57.07
C LYS A 201 -38.79 50.75 57.24
N ILE A 202 -38.78 51.82 58.05
CA ILE A 202 -37.58 52.60 58.33
C ILE A 202 -36.49 51.72 58.98
N LYS A 203 -36.88 50.90 59.96
CA LYS A 203 -35.96 50.01 60.68
C LYS A 203 -35.36 48.91 59.79
N ASN A 204 -36.09 48.45 58.77
CA ASN A 204 -35.59 47.46 57.82
C ASN A 204 -34.65 48.07 56.77
N ILE A 205 -34.83 49.34 56.42
CA ILE A 205 -33.92 50.09 55.55
C ILE A 205 -32.58 50.31 56.27
N GLU A 206 -32.58 50.72 57.55
CA GLU A 206 -31.36 50.93 58.35
C GLU A 206 -30.54 49.66 58.62
N LYS A 207 -31.16 48.47 58.52
CA LYS A 207 -30.48 47.17 58.67
C LYS A 207 -29.88 46.62 57.39
N SER A 208 -30.18 47.24 56.24
CA SER A 208 -29.79 46.74 54.91
C SER A 208 -28.71 47.61 54.23
N SER A 209 -28.30 48.73 54.85
CA SER A 209 -27.05 49.46 54.57
C SER A 209 -25.90 48.93 55.43
#